data_AF-A0A2E8CQW6-F1
#
_entry.id   AF-A0A2E8CQW6-F1
#
_cell.length_a   1.000
_cell.length_b   1.000
_cell.length_c   1.000
_cell.angle_alpha   90.00
_cell.angle_beta   90.00
_cell.angle_gamma   90.00
#
_symmetry.space_group_name_H-M   'P 1'
#
loop_
_entity.id
_entity.type
_entity.pdbx_description
1 polymer ?
#
loop_
_entity_poly.entity_id
_entity_poly.type
_entity_poly.pdbx_seq_one_letter_code
_entity_poly.pdbx_strand_id
1 'polypeptide(L)'
;MSDENNETTHPVLTLLGKVFIFAIPASLVLMLGAVGFAFISGSGVKVVEEGEAAQAGSATVATSESAAIATSEPGGLESAVAGGDVPELPQMELGKVAYATCAACHGPDGAGLKAGPMLMAPSLHGSDLLLGDVDTALLIILKGIAKEGMDYMGMMASLGAGLDDEKMAAVLTYTRNTWGNSASPVTVEQAAAARAKFASVDAPAGVRRADIQAIVDAHK
;
A
#
# COMPACT_ATOMS: atom_id res chain seq x y z
N MET A 1 11.36 -28.59 -66.97
CA MET A 1 12.53 -29.41 -66.59
C MET A 1 13.06 -28.79 -65.31
N SER A 2 12.76 -29.29 -64.11
CA SER A 2 13.09 -30.66 -63.62
C SER A 2 14.61 -30.77 -63.42
N ASP A 3 15.19 -31.06 -62.25
CA ASP A 3 14.68 -31.44 -60.92
C ASP A 3 15.58 -30.77 -59.83
N GLU A 4 15.55 -31.01 -58.51
CA GLU A 4 14.90 -32.03 -57.66
C GLU A 4 14.64 -31.47 -56.23
N ASN A 5 14.17 -32.30 -55.28
CA ASN A 5 13.78 -31.94 -53.91
C ASN A 5 14.95 -32.04 -52.90
N ASN A 6 14.92 -31.23 -51.83
CA ASN A 6 15.61 -31.57 -50.58
C ASN A 6 14.74 -31.24 -49.36
N GLU A 7 13.73 -32.07 -49.15
CA GLU A 7 13.02 -32.16 -47.88
C GLU A 7 13.91 -32.86 -46.84
N THR A 8 14.72 -32.09 -46.11
CA THR A 8 15.46 -32.62 -44.94
C THR A 8 14.49 -32.88 -43.77
N THR A 9 13.63 -33.87 -43.93
CA THR A 9 12.73 -34.39 -42.89
C THR A 9 13.55 -35.09 -41.82
N HIS A 10 13.87 -34.41 -40.72
CA HIS A 10 14.63 -34.97 -39.61
C HIS A 10 13.86 -36.13 -38.93
N PRO A 11 14.30 -37.41 -39.06
CA PRO A 11 13.54 -38.58 -38.61
C PRO A 11 13.80 -38.88 -37.12
N VAL A 12 13.86 -37.84 -36.28
CA VAL A 12 14.23 -37.93 -34.85
C VAL A 12 13.09 -37.46 -33.94
N LEU A 13 12.08 -36.77 -34.46
CA LEU A 13 10.95 -36.24 -33.69
C LEU A 13 9.79 -37.23 -33.45
N THR A 14 9.92 -38.49 -33.87
CA THR A 14 8.84 -39.50 -33.84
C THR A 14 9.10 -40.70 -32.91
N LEU A 15 10.01 -40.58 -31.93
CA LEU A 15 10.26 -41.66 -30.95
C LEU A 15 10.28 -41.25 -29.47
N LEU A 16 9.84 -40.03 -29.11
CA LEU A 16 9.75 -39.55 -27.72
C LEU A 16 8.30 -39.28 -27.24
N GLY A 17 7.30 -39.83 -27.93
CA GLY A 17 5.88 -39.63 -27.64
C GLY A 17 5.17 -40.70 -26.80
N LYS A 18 5.89 -41.73 -26.29
CA LYS A 18 5.26 -42.93 -25.67
C LYS A 18 6.01 -43.50 -24.45
N VAL A 19 6.41 -42.64 -23.50
CA VAL A 19 6.75 -43.06 -22.12
C VAL A 19 6.15 -42.08 -21.10
N PHE A 20 4.86 -41.77 -21.25
CA PHE A 20 4.12 -40.86 -20.38
C PHE A 20 2.95 -41.56 -19.66
N ILE A 21 3.21 -42.77 -19.14
CA ILE A 21 2.26 -43.63 -18.43
C ILE A 21 3.06 -44.48 -17.42
N PHE A 22 2.57 -44.56 -16.17
CA PHE A 22 3.13 -45.28 -15.00
C PHE A 22 4.52 -44.87 -14.47
N ALA A 23 4.56 -43.89 -13.55
CA ALA A 23 5.29 -43.97 -12.26
C ALA A 23 5.12 -42.68 -11.42
N ILE A 24 3.89 -42.41 -10.93
CA ILE A 24 3.75 -41.50 -9.77
C ILE A 24 3.93 -42.36 -8.51
N PRO A 25 4.99 -42.20 -7.71
CA PRO A 25 5.12 -42.93 -6.46
C PRO A 25 4.00 -42.50 -5.51
N ALA A 26 3.21 -43.45 -5.02
CA ALA A 26 2.02 -43.23 -4.19
C ALA A 26 2.30 -42.63 -2.79
N SER A 27 3.53 -42.20 -2.53
CA SER A 27 3.99 -41.62 -1.25
C SER A 27 3.73 -40.12 -1.12
N LEU A 28 3.48 -39.38 -2.21
CA LEU A 28 3.29 -37.92 -2.15
C LEU A 28 1.85 -37.48 -1.82
N VAL A 29 0.86 -38.36 -1.97
CA VAL A 29 -0.57 -38.07 -1.71
C VAL A 29 -0.94 -38.23 -0.21
N LEU A 30 -0.07 -38.85 0.60
CA LEU A 30 -0.33 -39.18 2.00
C LEU A 30 0.03 -38.06 3.01
N MET A 31 0.25 -36.83 2.52
CA MET A 31 0.58 -35.64 3.34
C MET A 31 -0.35 -34.43 3.12
N LEU A 32 -1.57 -34.67 2.60
CA LEU A 32 -2.53 -33.59 2.26
C LEU A 32 -4.02 -33.96 2.49
N GLY A 33 -4.33 -34.83 3.46
CA GLY A 33 -5.67 -35.45 3.59
C GLY A 33 -6.20 -35.77 4.99
N ALA A 34 -5.93 -34.93 6.01
CA ALA A 34 -6.32 -35.22 7.39
C ALA A 34 -7.08 -34.09 8.13
N VAL A 35 -7.91 -33.31 7.43
CA VAL A 35 -8.96 -32.48 8.05
C VAL A 35 -10.27 -32.64 7.27
N GLY A 36 -10.85 -33.85 7.37
CA GLY A 36 -12.09 -34.24 6.69
C GLY A 36 -13.32 -33.98 7.54
N PHE A 37 -14.23 -33.14 7.03
CA PHE A 37 -15.60 -32.93 7.53
C PHE A 37 -16.36 -34.26 7.71
N ALA A 38 -16.71 -34.62 8.96
CA ALA A 38 -17.75 -35.60 9.25
C ALA A 38 -18.19 -35.55 10.73
N PHE A 39 -19.21 -34.75 11.05
CA PHE A 39 -20.26 -35.09 12.04
C PHE A 39 -21.39 -34.05 11.98
N ILE A 40 -22.40 -34.32 11.16
CA ILE A 40 -23.66 -33.56 11.09
C ILE A 40 -24.74 -34.37 11.83
N SER A 41 -25.52 -33.67 12.66
CA SER A 41 -26.83 -34.06 13.20
C SER A 41 -26.94 -35.33 14.08
N GLY A 42 -27.06 -35.11 15.39
CA GLY A 42 -27.60 -36.07 16.37
C GLY A 42 -28.18 -35.34 17.57
N SER A 43 -29.51 -35.30 17.70
CA SER A 43 -30.27 -34.47 18.65
C SER A 43 -30.03 -34.82 20.14
N GLY A 44 -29.97 -33.82 21.02
CA GLY A 44 -29.97 -34.05 22.48
C GLY A 44 -29.73 -32.81 23.35
N VAL A 45 -30.80 -32.09 23.71
CA VAL A 45 -30.76 -30.94 24.65
C VAL A 45 -30.56 -31.37 26.10
N LYS A 46 -29.72 -30.61 26.84
CA LYS A 46 -29.75 -30.32 28.30
C LYS A 46 -28.60 -29.33 28.58
N VAL A 47 -28.82 -28.02 28.75
CA VAL A 47 -29.46 -27.32 29.90
C VAL A 47 -28.89 -27.78 31.24
N VAL A 48 -28.01 -26.95 31.82
CA VAL A 48 -28.07 -26.48 33.21
C VAL A 48 -27.54 -25.04 33.23
N GLU A 49 -28.23 -24.16 33.93
CA GLU A 49 -27.85 -22.76 34.20
C GLU A 49 -27.82 -22.56 35.73
N GLU A 50 -26.90 -21.69 36.17
CA GLU A 50 -26.79 -20.98 37.47
C GLU A 50 -26.79 -21.72 38.84
N GLY A 51 -26.10 -21.08 39.81
CA GLY A 51 -25.93 -21.56 41.19
C GLY A 51 -24.85 -20.82 42.01
N GLU A 52 -25.22 -19.66 42.57
CA GLU A 52 -24.60 -18.91 43.69
C GLU A 52 -24.13 -19.77 44.91
N ALA A 53 -23.31 -19.35 45.89
CA ALA A 53 -22.68 -18.07 46.33
C ALA A 53 -21.35 -18.44 47.09
N ALA A 54 -20.55 -17.61 47.80
CA ALA A 54 -20.82 -16.45 48.66
C ALA A 54 -19.53 -15.62 49.02
N GLN A 55 -19.62 -14.75 50.05
CA GLN A 55 -19.02 -13.40 50.08
C GLN A 55 -18.46 -12.98 51.46
N ALA A 56 -17.43 -12.10 51.48
CA ALA A 56 -17.13 -11.02 52.46
C ALA A 56 -15.94 -10.18 51.90
N GLY A 57 -15.81 -8.84 51.93
CA GLY A 57 -16.33 -7.74 52.79
C GLY A 57 -15.21 -7.27 53.75
N SER A 58 -14.76 -6.01 53.88
CA SER A 58 -15.30 -4.64 53.68
C SER A 58 -14.12 -3.62 53.60
N ALA A 59 -14.00 -2.73 52.60
CA ALA A 59 -14.44 -1.31 52.48
C ALA A 59 -13.69 -0.19 53.24
N THR A 60 -13.39 0.93 52.55
CA THR A 60 -13.48 2.34 53.02
C THR A 60 -13.28 3.32 51.83
N VAL A 61 -13.71 4.58 51.97
CA VAL A 61 -14.06 5.52 50.87
C VAL A 61 -13.45 6.92 51.07
N ALA A 62 -13.02 7.58 49.98
CA ALA A 62 -13.00 9.05 49.78
C ALA A 62 -12.67 9.32 48.28
N THR A 63 -13.57 9.78 47.39
CA THR A 63 -14.23 11.09 47.25
C THR A 63 -13.32 12.31 47.06
N SER A 64 -13.23 12.80 45.83
CA SER A 64 -13.50 14.21 45.51
C SER A 64 -13.99 14.35 44.07
N GLU A 65 -14.98 15.22 43.88
CA GLU A 65 -15.69 15.53 42.62
C GLU A 65 -15.63 17.05 42.37
N SER A 66 -16.01 17.49 41.16
CA SER A 66 -16.41 18.86 40.72
C SER A 66 -15.48 19.43 39.63
N ALA A 67 -15.88 20.07 38.53
CA ALA A 67 -17.11 20.36 37.75
C ALA A 67 -16.63 21.37 36.65
N ALA A 68 -17.04 21.35 35.36
CA ALA A 68 -18.31 21.83 34.76
C ALA A 68 -18.57 23.35 34.99
N ILE A 69 -18.89 24.25 34.04
CA ILE A 69 -19.42 24.22 32.64
C ILE A 69 -19.03 25.52 31.88
N ALA A 70 -18.86 25.52 30.53
CA ALA A 70 -19.29 26.64 29.65
C ALA A 70 -19.22 26.34 28.12
N THR A 71 -20.24 26.80 27.37
CA THR A 71 -20.37 26.72 25.90
C THR A 71 -20.58 28.12 25.30
N SER A 72 -19.97 28.44 24.15
CA SER A 72 -20.54 29.46 23.22
C SER A 72 -19.83 29.51 21.86
N GLU A 73 -20.64 29.49 20.81
CA GLU A 73 -20.41 30.01 19.44
C GLU A 73 -21.52 31.06 19.17
N PRO A 74 -21.54 31.86 18.06
CA PRO A 74 -20.73 31.76 16.84
C PRO A 74 -20.13 33.10 16.31
N GLY A 75 -19.35 33.00 15.21
CA GLY A 75 -19.38 33.99 14.12
C GLY A 75 -18.14 34.85 13.89
N GLY A 76 -17.55 34.76 12.68
CA GLY A 76 -16.52 35.67 12.18
C GLY A 76 -15.89 35.20 10.87
N LEU A 77 -16.20 35.86 9.75
CA LEU A 77 -15.49 35.71 8.48
C LEU A 77 -14.22 36.59 8.48
N GLU A 78 -13.03 36.00 8.31
CA GLU A 78 -11.81 36.63 7.77
C GLU A 78 -10.76 35.51 7.61
N SER A 79 -10.36 35.05 6.40
CA SER A 79 -9.68 35.70 5.28
C SER A 79 -8.14 35.53 5.31
N ALA A 80 -7.60 35.04 4.19
CA ALA A 80 -6.24 35.27 3.69
C ALA A 80 -5.00 34.57 4.32
N VAL A 81 -4.65 33.41 3.74
CA VAL A 81 -3.33 33.01 3.16
C VAL A 81 -1.99 33.21 3.92
N ALA A 82 -1.18 32.13 3.86
CA ALA A 82 0.27 32.02 4.03
C ALA A 82 0.85 31.94 5.47
N GLY A 83 0.77 30.74 6.03
CA GLY A 83 1.78 30.17 6.94
C GLY A 83 2.46 28.98 6.27
N GLY A 84 3.77 28.79 6.52
CA GLY A 84 4.42 27.50 6.26
C GLY A 84 4.10 26.58 7.42
N ASP A 85 2.88 26.03 7.44
CA ASP A 85 2.35 25.36 8.62
C ASP A 85 3.13 24.10 8.95
N VAL A 86 3.54 23.99 10.22
CA VAL A 86 4.03 22.73 10.77
C VAL A 86 2.90 21.70 10.63
N PRO A 87 3.14 20.53 10.00
CA PRO A 87 2.13 19.50 9.85
C PRO A 87 1.34 19.24 11.14
N GLU A 88 0.01 19.28 11.05
CA GLU A 88 -0.86 19.02 12.19
C GLU A 88 -0.59 17.60 12.74
N LEU A 89 -0.50 17.46 14.07
CA LEU A 89 -0.12 16.19 14.72
C LEU A 89 -1.04 15.02 14.31
N PRO A 90 -2.39 15.15 14.30
CA PRO A 90 -3.31 14.23 13.64
C PRO A 90 -2.92 13.82 12.21
N GLN A 91 -2.54 14.78 11.34
CA GLN A 91 -2.18 14.49 9.96
C GLN A 91 -0.87 13.70 9.86
N MET A 92 0.12 13.99 10.73
CA MET A 92 1.38 13.25 10.80
C MET A 92 1.19 11.80 11.29
N GLU A 93 0.34 11.56 12.30
CA GLU A 93 0.09 10.20 12.77
C GLU A 93 -0.74 9.39 11.75
N LEU A 94 -1.75 10.00 11.10
CA LEU A 94 -2.44 9.35 9.97
C LEU A 94 -1.48 9.03 8.82
N GLY A 95 -0.57 9.96 8.49
CA GLY A 95 0.42 9.78 7.44
C GLY A 95 1.41 8.66 7.73
N LYS A 96 1.82 8.52 8.98
CA LYS A 96 2.64 7.40 9.49
C LYS A 96 1.90 6.06 9.43
N VAL A 97 0.60 6.02 9.72
CA VAL A 97 -0.22 4.81 9.55
C VAL A 97 -0.36 4.46 8.07
N ALA A 98 -0.64 5.43 7.20
CA ALA A 98 -0.72 5.24 5.75
C ALA A 98 0.63 4.81 5.15
N TYR A 99 1.75 5.25 5.72
CA TYR A 99 3.10 4.87 5.30
C TYR A 99 3.38 3.37 5.42
N ALA A 100 2.62 2.60 6.22
CA ALA A 100 2.75 1.15 6.30
C ALA A 100 2.67 0.45 4.92
N THR A 101 1.85 0.97 4.00
CA THR A 101 1.76 0.48 2.61
C THR A 101 3.04 0.77 1.82
N CYS A 102 3.65 1.94 2.01
CA CYS A 102 4.88 2.37 1.34
C CYS A 102 6.13 1.65 1.88
N ALA A 103 6.15 1.39 3.20
CA ALA A 103 7.25 0.75 3.92
C ALA A 103 7.58 -0.66 3.41
N ALA A 104 6.61 -1.36 2.80
CA ALA A 104 6.81 -2.67 2.17
C ALA A 104 7.89 -2.66 1.07
N CYS A 105 8.12 -1.50 0.42
CA CYS A 105 9.12 -1.35 -0.64
C CYS A 105 10.20 -0.31 -0.29
N HIS A 106 9.83 0.80 0.35
CA HIS A 106 10.76 1.88 0.74
C HIS A 106 11.45 1.64 2.10
N GLY A 107 11.10 0.56 2.81
CA GLY A 107 11.62 0.25 4.14
C GLY A 107 10.90 1.01 5.26
N PRO A 108 10.97 0.52 6.52
CA PRO A 108 10.31 1.16 7.66
C PRO A 108 10.88 2.54 8.00
N ASP A 109 12.13 2.79 7.61
CA ASP A 109 12.86 4.05 7.79
C ASP A 109 12.92 4.88 6.50
N GLY A 110 12.25 4.48 5.41
CA GLY A 110 12.27 5.21 4.14
C GLY A 110 13.61 5.23 3.39
N ALA A 111 14.64 4.51 3.85
CA ALA A 111 15.96 4.51 3.25
C ALA A 111 16.07 3.63 1.96
N GLY A 112 14.99 2.95 1.58
CA GLY A 112 14.95 1.95 0.51
C GLY A 112 15.29 0.54 1.02
N LEU A 113 14.55 -0.47 0.54
CA LEU A 113 14.76 -1.86 0.96
C LEU A 113 15.73 -2.58 0.01
N LYS A 114 16.81 -3.18 0.53
CA LYS A 114 17.78 -3.95 -0.26
C LYS A 114 17.21 -5.29 -0.76
N ALA A 115 17.55 -5.63 -2.00
CA ALA A 115 17.14 -6.84 -2.71
C ALA A 115 18.33 -7.41 -3.50
N GLY A 116 19.20 -8.15 -2.81
CA GLY A 116 20.47 -8.59 -3.38
C GLY A 116 21.35 -7.37 -3.75
N PRO A 117 21.81 -7.24 -5.01
CA PRO A 117 22.62 -6.11 -5.44
C PRO A 117 21.80 -4.84 -5.78
N MET A 118 20.46 -4.90 -5.72
CA MET A 118 19.55 -3.83 -6.15
C MET A 118 18.70 -3.35 -4.96
N LEU A 119 17.92 -2.28 -5.16
CA LEU A 119 16.87 -1.86 -4.21
C LEU A 119 15.49 -2.31 -4.71
N MET A 120 14.55 -2.60 -3.80
CA MET A 120 13.13 -2.77 -4.17
C MET A 120 12.53 -1.43 -4.62
N ALA A 121 12.82 -0.36 -3.88
CA ALA A 121 12.44 1.01 -4.17
C ALA A 121 13.52 1.99 -3.68
N PRO A 122 13.59 3.21 -4.24
CA PRO A 122 14.56 4.23 -3.82
C PRO A 122 14.38 4.69 -2.38
N SER A 123 15.42 5.33 -1.84
CA SER A 123 15.27 6.14 -0.62
C SER A 123 14.31 7.31 -0.85
N LEU A 124 13.55 7.64 0.18
CA LEU A 124 12.71 8.84 0.27
C LEU A 124 13.43 10.00 0.95
N HIS A 125 14.61 9.78 1.53
CA HIS A 125 15.43 10.82 2.16
C HIS A 125 16.02 11.72 1.07
N GLY A 126 15.75 13.03 1.14
CA GLY A 126 16.28 14.01 0.18
C GLY A 126 15.84 13.78 -1.28
N SER A 127 14.76 13.03 -1.52
CA SER A 127 14.32 12.69 -2.88
C SER A 127 13.70 13.89 -3.59
N ASP A 128 14.29 14.36 -4.68
CA ASP A 128 13.79 15.49 -5.48
C ASP A 128 12.34 15.27 -5.97
N LEU A 129 12.01 14.03 -6.35
CA LEU A 129 10.65 13.64 -6.78
C LEU A 129 9.62 13.68 -5.64
N LEU A 130 10.07 13.64 -4.38
CA LEU A 130 9.20 13.75 -3.20
C LEU A 130 9.14 15.18 -2.66
N LEU A 131 10.26 15.90 -2.64
CA LEU A 131 10.40 17.20 -1.98
C LEU A 131 10.17 18.41 -2.88
N GLY A 132 10.28 18.23 -4.20
CA GLY A 132 9.97 19.26 -5.19
C GLY A 132 8.47 19.52 -5.32
N ASP A 133 8.03 19.68 -6.58
CA ASP A 133 6.63 19.95 -6.93
C ASP A 133 5.69 18.88 -6.35
N VAL A 134 4.64 19.32 -5.65
CA VAL A 134 3.66 18.44 -5.01
C VAL A 134 2.88 17.63 -6.07
N ASP A 135 2.65 18.20 -7.25
CA ASP A 135 2.02 17.52 -8.38
C ASP A 135 2.87 16.34 -8.87
N THR A 136 4.20 16.41 -8.78
CA THR A 136 5.10 15.28 -9.12
C THR A 136 4.87 14.09 -8.19
N ALA A 137 4.88 14.32 -6.87
CA ALA A 137 4.68 13.26 -5.89
C ALA A 137 3.25 12.66 -5.96
N LEU A 138 2.24 13.50 -6.21
CA LEU A 138 0.86 13.07 -6.39
C LEU A 138 0.68 12.25 -7.69
N LEU A 139 1.23 12.69 -8.83
CA LEU A 139 1.23 11.92 -10.08
C LEU A 139 1.86 10.53 -9.88
N ILE A 140 2.99 10.46 -9.17
CA ILE A 140 3.72 9.23 -8.86
C ILE A 140 2.85 8.26 -8.04
N ILE A 141 2.12 8.71 -7.02
CA ILE A 141 1.22 7.84 -6.25
C ILE A 141 0.00 7.42 -7.09
N LEU A 142 -0.59 8.36 -7.83
CA LEU A 142 -1.79 8.12 -8.62
C LEU A 142 -1.55 7.18 -9.80
N LYS A 143 -0.38 7.21 -10.44
CA LYS A 143 -0.10 6.49 -11.70
C LYS A 143 1.03 5.47 -11.61
N GLY A 144 1.85 5.51 -10.56
CA GLY A 144 3.04 4.68 -10.43
C GLY A 144 4.19 5.13 -11.33
N ILE A 145 5.39 4.58 -11.13
CA ILE A 145 6.58 4.86 -11.94
C ILE A 145 7.04 3.56 -12.60
N ALA A 146 7.31 3.61 -13.90
CA ALA A 146 7.81 2.48 -14.67
C ALA A 146 9.12 1.90 -14.11
N LYS A 147 9.31 0.59 -14.30
CA LYS A 147 10.62 -0.04 -14.07
C LYS A 147 11.56 0.42 -15.19
N GLU A 148 12.64 1.08 -14.80
CA GLU A 148 13.68 1.56 -15.71
C GLU A 148 15.02 1.05 -15.20
N GLY A 149 15.90 0.64 -16.14
CA GLY A 149 17.22 0.12 -15.81
C GLY A 149 17.22 -1.09 -14.85
N MET A 150 18.28 -1.16 -14.05
CA MET A 150 18.53 -2.21 -13.06
C MET A 150 18.79 -1.67 -11.64
N ASP A 151 18.58 -0.37 -11.40
CA ASP A 151 18.77 0.23 -10.07
C ASP A 151 17.68 -0.24 -9.08
N TYR A 152 16.47 -0.46 -9.61
CA TYR A 152 15.29 -0.88 -8.85
C TYR A 152 14.70 -2.18 -9.42
N MET A 153 14.27 -3.05 -8.52
CA MET A 153 13.73 -4.37 -8.87
C MET A 153 12.34 -4.28 -9.51
N GLY A 154 11.50 -3.38 -9.01
CA GLY A 154 10.12 -3.21 -9.46
C GLY A 154 9.86 -1.89 -10.17
N MET A 155 8.70 -1.83 -10.81
CA MET A 155 7.97 -0.57 -11.00
C MET A 155 7.31 -0.19 -9.67
N MET A 156 7.10 1.11 -9.44
CA MET A 156 6.15 1.54 -8.41
C MET A 156 4.74 1.40 -9.01
N ALA A 157 3.89 0.56 -8.42
CA ALA A 157 2.52 0.40 -8.87
C ALA A 157 1.69 1.68 -8.61
N SER A 158 0.65 1.91 -9.42
CA SER A 158 -0.38 2.90 -9.09
C SER A 158 -1.07 2.51 -7.78
N LEU A 159 -1.12 3.46 -6.84
CA LEU A 159 -1.86 3.32 -5.58
C LEU A 159 -3.17 4.12 -5.60
N GLY A 160 -3.45 4.88 -6.66
CA GLY A 160 -4.59 5.80 -6.73
C GLY A 160 -5.95 5.15 -6.49
N ALA A 161 -6.14 3.88 -6.88
CA ALA A 161 -7.41 3.17 -6.62
C ALA A 161 -7.54 2.62 -5.18
N GLY A 162 -6.43 2.44 -4.47
CA GLY A 162 -6.38 1.88 -3.10
C GLY A 162 -6.12 2.91 -2.01
N LEU A 163 -5.80 4.15 -2.37
CA LEU A 163 -5.48 5.24 -1.45
C LEU A 163 -6.44 6.42 -1.71
N ASP A 164 -7.26 6.73 -0.72
CA ASP A 164 -8.10 7.94 -0.69
C ASP A 164 -7.25 9.22 -0.52
N ASP A 165 -7.88 10.37 -0.79
CA ASP A 165 -7.22 11.67 -0.82
C ASP A 165 -6.72 12.11 0.57
N GLU A 166 -7.40 11.69 1.64
CA GLU A 166 -7.00 11.98 3.02
C GLU A 166 -5.70 11.25 3.39
N LYS A 167 -5.63 9.93 3.16
CA LYS A 167 -4.40 9.14 3.37
C LYS A 167 -3.28 9.56 2.43
N MET A 168 -3.60 9.97 1.20
CA MET A 168 -2.61 10.45 0.23
C MET A 168 -1.96 11.77 0.65
N ALA A 169 -2.79 12.74 1.07
CA ALA A 169 -2.31 14.00 1.64
C ALA A 169 -1.48 13.75 2.92
N ALA A 170 -1.97 12.88 3.81
CA ALA A 170 -1.29 12.56 5.06
C ALA A 170 0.06 11.84 4.83
N VAL A 171 0.14 10.81 3.97
CA VAL A 171 1.40 10.08 3.73
C VAL A 171 2.45 10.94 3.03
N LEU A 172 2.03 11.83 2.12
CA LEU A 172 2.96 12.80 1.51
C LEU A 172 3.44 13.82 2.54
N THR A 173 2.55 14.36 3.37
CA THR A 173 2.93 15.27 4.47
C THR A 173 3.93 14.61 5.43
N TYR A 174 3.67 13.36 5.84
CA TYR A 174 4.57 12.58 6.70
C TYR A 174 5.93 12.35 6.05
N THR A 175 5.97 11.80 4.83
CA THR A 175 7.24 11.49 4.14
C THR A 175 8.04 12.74 3.75
N ARG A 176 7.38 13.87 3.44
CA ARG A 176 8.02 15.17 3.20
C ARG A 176 8.56 15.86 4.46
N ASN A 177 8.21 15.38 5.66
CA ASN A 177 8.62 15.96 6.95
C ASN A 177 9.21 14.93 7.94
N THR A 178 9.72 13.80 7.42
CA THR A 178 10.38 12.76 8.22
C THR A 178 11.80 12.49 7.69
N TRP A 179 12.68 11.92 8.52
CA TRP A 179 14.06 11.54 8.15
C TRP A 179 14.96 12.72 7.71
N GLY A 180 14.67 13.93 8.21
CA GLY A 180 15.40 15.14 7.84
C GLY A 180 14.86 15.84 6.59
N ASN A 181 13.85 15.27 5.93
CA ASN A 181 13.07 15.99 4.93
C ASN A 181 12.31 17.16 5.59
N SER A 182 12.18 18.26 4.86
CA SER A 182 11.33 19.40 5.23
C SER A 182 10.80 20.05 3.96
N ALA A 183 9.49 19.97 3.76
CA ALA A 183 8.78 20.62 2.66
C ALA A 183 7.31 20.81 3.06
N SER A 184 6.62 21.75 2.41
CA SER A 184 5.23 22.11 2.77
C SER A 184 4.32 20.88 2.86
N PRO A 185 3.39 20.84 3.83
CA PRO A 185 2.34 19.84 3.91
C PRO A 185 1.56 19.74 2.59
N VAL A 186 1.00 18.57 2.34
CA VAL A 186 0.03 18.33 1.27
C VAL A 186 -1.36 18.31 1.86
N THR A 187 -2.29 19.09 1.28
CA THR A 187 -3.69 19.14 1.73
C THR A 187 -4.57 18.11 1.02
N VAL A 188 -5.74 17.82 1.59
CA VAL A 188 -6.70 16.87 0.99
C VAL A 188 -7.23 17.42 -0.34
N GLU A 189 -7.39 18.74 -0.44
CA GLU A 189 -7.80 19.44 -1.67
C GLU A 189 -6.75 19.32 -2.76
N GLN A 190 -5.45 19.37 -2.43
CA GLN A 190 -4.38 19.14 -3.39
C GLN A 190 -4.40 17.70 -3.91
N ALA A 191 -4.59 16.71 -3.04
CA ALA A 191 -4.69 15.30 -3.44
C ALA A 191 -5.92 15.05 -4.35
N ALA A 192 -7.09 15.55 -3.97
CA ALA A 192 -8.31 15.47 -4.77
C ALA A 192 -8.20 16.21 -6.11
N ALA A 193 -7.59 17.40 -6.12
CA ALA A 193 -7.32 18.16 -7.34
C ALA A 193 -6.36 17.41 -8.28
N ALA A 194 -5.28 16.82 -7.75
CA ALA A 194 -4.35 16.02 -8.55
C ALA A 194 -5.01 14.76 -9.15
N ARG A 195 -5.93 14.12 -8.41
CA ARG A 195 -6.72 12.99 -8.91
C ARG A 195 -7.56 13.37 -10.13
N ALA A 196 -8.21 14.54 -10.10
CA ALA A 196 -8.95 15.07 -11.24
C ALA A 196 -8.00 15.51 -12.38
N LYS A 197 -6.96 16.27 -12.06
CA LYS A 197 -5.92 16.79 -12.97
C LYS A 197 -5.29 15.68 -13.81
N PHE A 198 -4.90 14.57 -13.18
CA PHE A 198 -4.23 13.46 -13.85
C PHE A 198 -5.17 12.33 -14.27
N ALA A 199 -6.51 12.51 -14.23
CA ALA A 199 -7.47 11.47 -14.57
C ALA A 199 -7.20 10.86 -15.96
N SER A 200 -6.93 11.71 -16.96
CA SER A 200 -6.64 11.35 -18.36
C SER A 200 -5.25 10.75 -18.62
N VAL A 201 -4.33 10.76 -17.66
CA VAL A 201 -2.98 10.17 -17.84
C VAL A 201 -3.10 8.65 -17.85
N ASP A 202 -3.03 8.04 -19.03
CA ASP A 202 -2.97 6.59 -19.19
C ASP A 202 -1.53 6.08 -19.05
N ALA A 203 -1.28 5.27 -18.03
CA ALA A 203 0.04 4.79 -17.64
C ALA A 203 -0.04 3.39 -17.00
N PRO A 204 -0.49 2.36 -17.73
CA PRO A 204 -0.73 1.03 -17.17
C PRO A 204 0.56 0.33 -16.69
N ALA A 205 1.72 0.77 -17.17
CA ALA A 205 3.05 0.34 -16.74
C ALA A 205 3.77 1.38 -15.84
N GLY A 206 3.05 2.39 -15.33
CA GLY A 206 3.62 3.56 -14.64
C GLY A 206 4.20 4.61 -15.59
N VAL A 207 4.41 5.83 -15.10
CA VAL A 207 5.05 6.91 -15.87
C VAL A 207 6.57 6.71 -15.93
N ARG A 208 7.21 7.03 -17.06
CA ARG A 208 8.68 6.99 -17.19
C ARG A 208 9.29 8.20 -16.49
N ARG A 209 10.43 8.06 -15.82
CA ARG A 209 11.07 9.17 -15.07
C ARG A 209 11.35 10.39 -15.95
N ALA A 210 11.72 10.18 -17.21
CA ALA A 210 11.99 11.25 -18.18
C ALA A 210 10.74 12.06 -18.58
N ASP A 211 9.53 11.48 -18.44
CA ASP A 211 8.28 12.13 -18.86
C ASP A 211 7.57 12.86 -17.70
N ILE A 212 7.91 12.55 -16.44
CA ILE A 212 7.22 13.06 -15.23
C ILE A 212 7.02 14.58 -15.29
N GLN A 213 8.11 15.33 -15.53
CA GLN A 213 8.05 16.79 -15.51
C GLN A 213 7.19 17.33 -16.66
N ALA A 214 7.31 16.75 -17.87
CA ALA A 214 6.50 17.13 -19.02
C ALA A 214 5.00 16.83 -18.81
N ILE A 215 4.66 15.74 -18.13
CA ILE A 215 3.28 15.41 -17.75
C ILE A 215 2.77 16.43 -16.72
N VAL A 216 3.53 16.73 -15.66
CA VAL A 216 3.15 17.71 -14.64
C VAL A 216 2.92 19.09 -15.26
N ASP A 217 3.86 19.59 -16.07
CA ASP A 217 3.76 20.92 -16.67
C ASP A 217 2.64 21.01 -17.73
N ALA A 218 2.30 19.92 -18.41
CA ALA A 218 1.16 19.87 -19.33
C ALA A 218 -0.22 19.91 -18.64
N HIS A 219 -0.29 19.74 -17.32
CA HIS A 219 -1.53 19.76 -16.54
C HIS A 219 -1.51 20.84 -15.42
N LYS A 220 -0.67 21.87 -15.53
CA LYS A 220 -0.64 23.00 -14.58
C LYS A 220 -1.81 23.98 -14.76
#